data_AF-A0A8S3JQJ1-F1
#
_entry.id   AF-A0A8S3JQJ1-F1
#
_cell.length_a   1.000
_cell.length_b   1.000
_cell.length_c   1.000
_cell.angle_alpha   90.00
_cell.angle_beta   90.00
_cell.angle_gamma   90.00
#
_symmetry.space_group_name_H-M   'P 1'
#
loop_
_entity.id
_entity.type
_entity.pdbx_description
1 polymer ?
#
loop_
_entity_poly.entity_id
_entity_poly.type
_entity_poly.pdbx_seq_one_letter_code
_entity_poly.pdbx_strand_id
1 'polypeptide(L)'
;MLEVVMQLVRIAMLFSPLGIFFLIVSKILTMDSLNDFVGSLGLYMATVLAGLFIHGFIILPLILFIVTRMNVFKYIRGMSQALVTAFGTASSSATLPVTYRCVEEKNHIDPRVSRFVLPLGATVNMDGTALYEAVAAIYIAQLNHVPLTAAKVIITT
;
A
#
# COMPACT_ATOMS: atom_id res chain seq x y z
N MET A 1 21.24 8.16 -15.28
CA MET A 1 20.33 9.29 -14.98
C MET A 1 19.42 8.96 -13.80
N LEU A 2 18.64 7.87 -13.84
CA LEU A 2 17.78 7.44 -12.72
C LEU A 2 18.54 7.21 -11.40
N GLU A 3 19.72 6.57 -11.45
CA GLU A 3 20.55 6.36 -10.25
C GLU A 3 20.95 7.67 -9.56
N VAL A 4 21.31 8.69 -10.35
CA VAL A 4 21.65 10.02 -9.85
C VAL A 4 20.44 10.70 -9.22
N VAL A 5 19.27 10.61 -9.85
CA VAL A 5 18.01 11.14 -9.29
C VAL A 5 17.67 10.44 -7.97
N MET A 6 17.78 9.11 -7.91
CA MET A 6 17.54 8.36 -6.68
C MET A 6 18.54 8.70 -5.58
N GLN A 7 19.80 9.00 -5.93
CA GLN A 7 20.79 9.46 -4.98
C GLN A 7 20.45 10.83 -4.40
N LEU A 8 19.94 11.76 -5.22
CA LEU A 8 19.44 13.05 -4.75
C LEU A 8 18.22 12.88 -3.83
N VAL A 9 17.27 12.01 -4.20
CA VAL A 9 16.11 11.69 -3.34
C VAL A 9 16.57 11.11 -1.99
N ARG A 10 17.60 10.26 -1.96
CA ARG A 10 18.17 9.73 -0.70
C ARG A 10 18.75 10.84 0.18
N ILE A 11 19.46 11.79 -0.40
CA ILE A 11 19.99 12.95 0.34
C ILE A 11 18.83 13.77 0.90
N ALA A 12 17.81 14.07 0.10
CA ALA A 12 16.63 14.80 0.55
C ALA A 12 15.88 14.07 1.69
N MET A 13 15.73 12.75 1.58
CA MET A 13 15.13 11.92 2.65
C MET A 13 15.92 11.99 3.95
N LEU A 14 17.25 12.16 3.91
CA LEU A 14 18.09 12.32 5.11
C LEU A 14 17.77 13.60 5.89
N PHE A 15 17.45 14.69 5.17
CA PHE A 15 17.05 15.97 5.76
C PHE A 15 15.55 16.04 6.11
N SER A 16 14.75 15.13 5.55
CA SER A 16 13.29 15.13 5.74
C SER A 16 12.82 15.10 7.20
N PRO A 17 13.47 14.41 8.16
CA PRO A 17 13.00 14.38 9.56
C PRO A 17 12.96 15.77 10.19
N LEU A 18 13.95 16.61 9.90
CA LEU A 18 14.01 17.98 10.40
C LEU A 18 12.92 18.86 9.76
N GLY A 19 12.72 18.73 8.44
CA GLY A 19 11.69 19.47 7.72
C GLY A 19 10.28 19.09 8.18
N ILE A 20 10.00 17.79 8.28
CA ILE A 20 8.71 17.25 8.73
C ILE A 20 8.41 17.71 10.16
N PHE A 21 9.40 17.72 11.05
CA PHE A 21 9.23 18.20 12.43
C PHE A 21 8.69 19.64 12.46
N PHE A 22 9.33 20.57 11.74
CA PHE A 22 8.88 21.96 11.71
C PHE A 22 7.51 22.12 11.02
N LEU A 23 7.23 21.34 9.97
CA LEU A 23 5.92 21.36 9.29
C LEU A 23 4.79 20.87 10.20
N ILE A 24 5.02 19.79 10.97
CA ILE A 24 4.03 19.28 11.93
C ILE A 24 3.78 20.31 13.03
N VAL A 25 4.84 20.88 13.61
CA VAL A 25 4.70 21.93 14.64
C VAL A 25 3.92 23.13 14.09
N SER A 26 4.27 23.61 12.91
CA SER A 26 3.56 24.73 12.27
C SER A 26 2.09 24.41 12.01
N LYS A 27 1.77 23.18 11.57
CA LYS A 27 0.38 22.77 11.36
C LYS A 27 -0.40 22.70 12.66
N ILE A 28 0.19 22.15 13.73
CA ILE A 28 -0.45 22.09 15.06
C ILE A 28 -0.74 23.49 15.60
N LEU A 29 0.18 24.44 15.44
CA LEU A 29 0.02 25.82 15.92
C LEU A 29 -1.05 26.62 15.16
N THR A 30 -1.40 26.22 13.94
CA THR A 30 -2.39 26.89 13.09
C THR A 30 -3.78 26.26 13.17
N MET A 31 -3.93 25.17 13.92
CA MET A 31 -5.22 24.48 14.06
C MET A 31 -5.91 24.88 15.35
N ASP A 32 -7.21 25.23 15.23
CA ASP A 32 -8.03 25.68 16.35
C ASP A 32 -8.31 24.55 17.37
N SER A 33 -8.36 23.30 16.92
CA SER A 33 -8.68 22.14 17.74
C SER A 33 -7.82 20.91 17.40
N LEU A 34 -6.93 20.53 18.32
CA LEU A 34 -6.10 19.34 18.18
C LEU A 34 -6.92 18.04 18.16
N ASN A 35 -8.01 17.99 18.94
CA ASN A 35 -8.85 16.81 19.03
C ASN A 35 -9.55 16.48 17.70
N ASP A 36 -10.02 17.49 16.99
CA ASP A 36 -10.70 17.29 15.70
C ASP A 36 -9.70 16.85 14.63
N PHE A 37 -8.47 17.39 14.64
CA PHE A 37 -7.41 16.95 13.75
C PHE A 37 -7.02 15.49 13.97
N VAL A 38 -6.80 15.09 15.23
CA VAL A 38 -6.47 13.70 15.58
C VAL A 38 -7.62 12.76 15.22
N GLY A 39 -8.87 13.16 15.47
CA GLY A 39 -10.06 12.41 15.09
C GLY A 39 -10.16 12.21 13.58
N SER A 40 -9.93 13.26 12.80
CA SER A 40 -9.92 13.23 11.34
C SER A 40 -8.82 12.32 10.79
N LEU A 41 -7.62 12.39 11.37
CA LEU A 41 -6.50 11.50 11.01
C LEU A 41 -6.80 10.04 11.35
N GLY A 42 -7.46 9.78 12.48
CA GLY A 42 -7.94 8.46 12.86
C GLY A 42 -8.95 7.88 11.86
N LEU A 43 -9.89 8.70 11.39
CA LEU A 43 -10.84 8.31 10.33
C LEU A 43 -10.13 8.03 9.00
N TYR A 44 -9.14 8.83 8.63
CA TYR A 44 -8.29 8.57 7.47
C TYR A 44 -7.59 7.20 7.58
N MET A 45 -6.93 6.91 8.71
CA MET A 45 -6.27 5.62 8.94
C MET A 45 -7.27 4.46 8.88
N ALA A 46 -8.42 4.61 9.52
CA ALA A 46 -9.49 3.61 9.48
C ALA A 46 -9.98 3.35 8.05
N THR A 47 -10.11 4.40 7.24
CA THR A 47 -10.54 4.30 5.83
C THR A 47 -9.52 3.53 4.99
N VAL A 48 -8.23 3.85 5.12
CA VAL A 48 -7.16 3.13 4.40
C VAL A 48 -7.13 1.66 4.82
N LEU A 49 -7.15 1.38 6.12
CA LEU A 49 -7.14 0.00 6.63
C LEU A 49 -8.36 -0.78 6.15
N ALA A 50 -9.56 -0.19 6.23
CA ALA A 50 -10.78 -0.83 5.74
C ALA A 50 -10.70 -1.12 4.24
N GLY A 51 -10.20 -0.18 3.43
CA GLY A 51 -9.98 -0.38 2.00
C GLY A 51 -9.02 -1.53 1.70
N LEU A 52 -7.87 -1.58 2.38
CA LEU A 52 -6.90 -2.68 2.24
C LEU A 52 -7.48 -4.03 2.67
N PHE A 53 -8.26 -4.05 3.75
CA PHE A 53 -8.94 -5.27 4.21
C PHE A 53 -9.96 -5.77 3.19
N ILE A 54 -10.80 -4.89 2.65
CA ILE A 54 -11.78 -5.24 1.62
C ILE A 54 -11.07 -5.73 0.35
N HIS A 55 -10.03 -5.03 -0.11
CA HIS A 55 -9.27 -5.42 -1.29
C HIS A 55 -8.58 -6.77 -1.11
N GLY A 56 -7.87 -6.94 0.00
CA GLY A 56 -7.06 -8.13 0.28
C GLY A 56 -7.86 -9.38 0.64
N PHE A 57 -8.97 -9.25 1.36
CA PHE A 57 -9.75 -10.40 1.85
C PHE A 57 -11.06 -10.66 1.11
N ILE A 58 -11.56 -9.70 0.32
CA ILE A 58 -12.80 -9.87 -0.43
C ILE A 58 -12.52 -9.82 -1.93
N ILE A 59 -11.95 -8.72 -2.43
CA ILE A 59 -11.80 -8.51 -3.88
C ILE A 59 -10.82 -9.51 -4.50
N LEU A 60 -9.58 -9.59 -4.00
CA LEU A 60 -8.58 -10.50 -4.55
C LEU A 60 -8.98 -11.98 -4.42
N PRO A 61 -9.49 -12.46 -3.28
CA PRO A 61 -10.03 -13.82 -3.15
C PRO A 61 -11.18 -14.11 -4.11
N LEU A 62 -12.09 -13.16 -4.32
CA LEU A 62 -13.21 -13.32 -5.25
C LEU A 62 -12.73 -13.41 -6.71
N ILE A 63 -11.79 -12.56 -7.12
CA ILE A 63 -11.18 -12.63 -8.46
C ILE A 63 -10.49 -13.99 -8.65
N LEU A 64 -9.71 -14.43 -7.66
CA LEU A 64 -9.05 -15.73 -7.70
C LEU A 64 -10.07 -16.87 -7.88
N PHE A 65 -11.18 -16.85 -7.13
CA PHE A 65 -12.23 -17.85 -7.24
C PHE A 65 -12.91 -17.83 -8.61
N ILE A 66 -13.31 -16.67 -9.12
CA ILE A 66 -14.03 -16.56 -10.40
C ILE A 66 -13.17 -17.04 -11.58
N VAL A 67 -11.89 -16.66 -11.60
CA VAL A 67 -10.98 -16.97 -12.71
C VAL A 67 -10.49 -18.41 -12.67
N THR A 68 -10.06 -18.88 -11.49
CA THR A 68 -9.40 -20.20 -11.37
C THR A 68 -10.34 -21.31 -10.93
N ARG A 69 -11.48 -20.97 -10.33
CA ARG A 69 -12.41 -21.89 -9.65
C ARG A 69 -11.75 -22.78 -8.59
N MET A 70 -10.58 -22.38 -8.08
CA MET A 70 -9.84 -23.10 -7.05
C MET A 70 -10.39 -22.78 -5.66
N ASN A 71 -10.08 -23.67 -4.70
CA ASN A 71 -10.37 -23.41 -3.29
C ASN A 71 -9.43 -22.32 -2.75
N VAL A 72 -9.96 -21.10 -2.63
CA VAL A 72 -9.23 -19.91 -2.20
C VAL A 72 -8.69 -20.04 -0.77
N PHE A 73 -9.44 -20.65 0.14
CA PHE A 73 -8.98 -20.83 1.52
C PHE A 73 -7.74 -21.72 1.59
N LYS A 74 -7.68 -22.77 0.77
CA LYS A 74 -6.48 -23.62 0.68
C LYS A 74 -5.27 -22.82 0.17
N TYR A 75 -5.48 -22.00 -0.86
CA TYR A 75 -4.44 -21.16 -1.44
C TYR A 75 -3.89 -20.13 -0.44
N ILE A 76 -4.78 -19.40 0.23
CA ILE A 76 -4.40 -18.40 1.25
C ILE A 76 -3.67 -19.06 2.42
N ARG A 77 -4.10 -20.25 2.85
CA ARG A 77 -3.40 -21.02 3.90
C ARG A 77 -1.97 -21.36 3.48
N GLY A 78 -1.75 -21.75 2.22
CA GLY A 78 -0.41 -21.95 1.65
C GLY A 78 0.45 -20.67 1.66
N MET A 79 -0.17 -19.49 1.52
CA MET A 79 0.51 -18.19 1.51
C MET A 79 0.73 -17.55 2.89
N SER A 80 0.15 -18.10 3.96
CA SER A 80 0.17 -17.52 5.31
C SER A 80 1.55 -17.06 5.79
N GLN A 81 2.60 -17.86 5.56
CA GLN A 81 3.96 -17.51 5.97
C GLN A 81 4.48 -16.27 5.21
N ALA A 82 4.23 -16.18 3.90
CA ALA A 82 4.61 -15.02 3.11
C ALA A 82 3.84 -13.76 3.55
N LEU A 83 2.55 -13.89 3.88
CA LEU A 83 1.74 -12.76 4.39
C LEU A 83 2.26 -12.23 5.73
N VAL A 84 2.61 -13.12 6.67
CA VAL A 84 3.19 -12.73 7.97
C VAL A 84 4.57 -12.09 7.78
N THR A 85 5.41 -12.63 6.90
CA THR A 85 6.71 -12.04 6.58
C THR A 85 6.56 -10.66 5.92
N ALA A 86 5.63 -10.49 4.98
CA ALA A 86 5.35 -9.19 4.37
C ALA A 86 4.92 -8.17 5.40
N PHE A 87 4.03 -8.55 6.31
CA PHE A 87 3.58 -7.69 7.39
C PHE A 87 4.71 -7.30 8.35
N GLY A 88 5.56 -8.26 8.74
CA GLY A 88 6.66 -7.99 9.67
C GLY A 88 7.84 -7.23 9.07
N THR A 89 8.12 -7.41 7.77
CA THR A 89 9.24 -6.74 7.09
C THR A 89 8.86 -5.41 6.45
N ALA A 90 7.55 -5.18 6.22
CA ALA A 90 7.02 -4.05 5.46
C ALA A 90 7.68 -3.87 4.08
N SER A 91 8.16 -4.96 3.46
CA SER A 91 8.87 -4.93 2.18
C SER A 91 8.55 -6.12 1.28
N SER A 92 7.99 -5.83 0.10
CA SER A 92 7.68 -6.83 -0.94
C SER A 92 8.94 -7.56 -1.42
N SER A 93 10.03 -6.81 -1.66
CA SER A 93 11.31 -7.37 -2.13
C SER A 93 11.98 -8.25 -1.07
N ALA A 94 11.88 -7.88 0.21
CA ALA A 94 12.41 -8.71 1.30
C ALA A 94 11.61 -10.02 1.48
N THR A 95 10.32 -10.00 1.12
CA THR A 95 9.43 -11.16 1.28
C THR A 95 9.45 -12.12 0.09
N LEU A 96 9.90 -11.65 -1.08
CA LEU A 96 9.90 -12.41 -2.33
C LEU A 96 10.47 -13.85 -2.22
N PRO A 97 11.59 -14.11 -1.51
CA PRO A 97 12.10 -15.49 -1.36
C PRO A 97 11.14 -16.42 -0.61
N VAL A 98 10.41 -15.91 0.38
CA VAL A 98 9.41 -16.68 1.14
C VAL A 98 8.16 -16.91 0.29
N THR A 99 7.77 -15.91 -0.51
CA THR A 99 6.68 -16.02 -1.49
C THR A 99 6.94 -17.13 -2.50
N TYR A 100 8.15 -17.23 -3.04
CA TYR A 100 8.54 -18.31 -3.96
C TYR A 100 8.28 -19.70 -3.37
N ARG A 101 8.78 -19.95 -2.15
CA ARG A 101 8.58 -21.23 -1.46
C ARG A 101 7.11 -21.54 -1.23
N CYS A 102 6.33 -20.55 -0.81
CA CYS A 102 4.89 -20.76 -0.57
C CYS A 102 4.13 -21.09 -1.88
N VAL A 103 4.47 -20.42 -2.98
CA VAL A 103 3.83 -20.62 -4.29
C VAL A 103 4.22 -21.96 -4.92
N GLU A 104 5.51 -22.31 -4.92
CA GLU A 104 6.02 -23.53 -5.57
C GLU A 104 5.81 -24.79 -4.70
N GLU A 105 6.12 -24.72 -3.39
CA GLU A 105 6.10 -25.91 -2.52
C GLU A 105 4.74 -26.17 -1.87
N LYS A 106 3.99 -25.12 -1.47
CA LYS A 106 2.71 -25.28 -0.74
C LYS A 106 1.49 -25.21 -1.65
N ASN A 107 1.55 -24.38 -2.69
CA ASN A 107 0.46 -24.18 -3.64
C ASN A 107 0.69 -24.88 -5.00
N HIS A 108 1.86 -25.52 -5.19
CA HIS A 108 2.20 -26.35 -6.36
C HIS A 108 2.01 -25.65 -7.71
N ILE A 109 2.32 -24.35 -7.77
CA ILE A 109 2.30 -23.58 -9.03
C ILE A 109 3.59 -23.87 -9.82
N ASP A 110 3.48 -23.95 -11.14
CA ASP A 110 4.62 -24.21 -12.03
C ASP A 110 5.72 -23.14 -11.84
N PRO A 111 6.97 -23.56 -11.52
CA PRO A 111 8.11 -22.66 -11.36
C PRO A 111 8.37 -21.74 -12.56
N ARG A 112 8.00 -22.15 -13.78
CA ARG A 112 8.16 -21.34 -14.99
C ARG A 112 7.27 -20.09 -14.95
N VAL A 113 6.08 -20.20 -14.35
CA VAL A 113 5.14 -19.08 -14.21
C VAL A 113 5.50 -18.23 -12.99
N SER A 114 5.76 -18.85 -11.84
CA SER A 114 6.10 -18.11 -10.60
C SER A 114 7.35 -17.24 -10.77
N ARG A 115 8.40 -17.76 -11.42
CA ARG A 115 9.68 -17.05 -11.62
C ARG A 115 9.62 -15.91 -12.61
N PHE A 116 8.58 -15.87 -13.44
CA PHE A 116 8.33 -14.73 -14.32
C PHE A 116 7.41 -13.70 -13.65
N VAL A 117 6.31 -14.15 -13.06
CA VAL A 117 5.25 -13.26 -12.55
C VAL A 117 5.64 -12.61 -11.21
N LEU A 118 6.27 -13.33 -10.28
CA LEU A 118 6.53 -12.81 -8.94
C LEU A 118 7.54 -11.64 -8.91
N PRO A 119 8.66 -11.65 -9.65
CA PRO A 119 9.57 -10.50 -9.70
C PRO A 119 8.93 -9.27 -10.33
N LEU A 120 8.15 -9.47 -11.40
CA LEU A 120 7.42 -8.39 -12.06
C LEU A 120 6.35 -7.81 -11.14
N GLY A 121 5.62 -8.67 -10.44
CA GLY A 121 4.61 -8.26 -9.46
C GLY A 121 5.21 -7.50 -8.28
N ALA A 122 6.36 -7.91 -7.75
CA ALA A 122 6.99 -7.25 -6.61
C ALA A 122 7.39 -5.80 -6.86
N THR A 123 7.60 -5.42 -8.13
CA THR A 123 7.99 -4.05 -8.51
C THR A 123 6.86 -3.24 -9.13
N VAL A 124 5.98 -3.88 -9.90
CA VAL A 124 4.92 -3.19 -10.66
C VAL A 124 3.58 -3.20 -9.93
N ASN A 125 3.27 -4.27 -9.19
CA ASN A 125 1.96 -4.43 -8.54
C ASN A 125 1.92 -3.73 -7.18
N MET A 126 1.55 -2.45 -7.19
CA MET A 126 1.50 -1.58 -6.00
C MET A 126 0.07 -1.18 -5.59
N ASP A 127 -0.89 -2.13 -5.62
CA ASP A 127 -2.30 -1.87 -5.26
C ASP A 127 -2.48 -1.16 -3.92
N GLY A 128 -1.72 -1.60 -2.90
CA GLY A 128 -1.80 -1.02 -1.56
C GLY A 128 -1.32 0.43 -1.53
N THR A 129 -0.28 0.75 -2.29
CA THR A 129 0.24 2.12 -2.44
C THR A 129 -0.77 2.98 -3.18
N ALA A 130 -1.33 2.48 -4.29
CA ALA A 130 -2.34 3.22 -5.07
C ALA A 130 -3.57 3.56 -4.21
N LEU A 131 -4.08 2.61 -3.43
CA LEU A 131 -5.20 2.83 -2.51
C LEU A 131 -4.85 3.89 -1.45
N TYR A 132 -3.68 3.77 -0.83
CA TYR A 132 -3.20 4.72 0.18
C TYR A 132 -3.06 6.13 -0.39
N GLU A 133 -2.41 6.29 -1.55
CA GLU A 133 -2.17 7.58 -2.19
C GLU A 133 -3.49 8.25 -2.63
N ALA A 134 -4.41 7.49 -3.22
CA ALA A 134 -5.73 7.98 -3.61
C ALA A 134 -6.52 8.54 -2.42
N VAL A 135 -6.59 7.77 -1.32
CA VAL A 135 -7.30 8.19 -0.10
C VAL A 135 -6.60 9.39 0.56
N ALA A 136 -5.26 9.42 0.59
CA ALA A 136 -4.48 10.52 1.15
C ALA A 136 -4.73 11.83 0.39
N ALA A 137 -4.73 11.79 -0.94
CA ALA A 137 -4.94 12.98 -1.76
C ALA A 137 -6.36 13.55 -1.59
N ILE A 138 -7.38 12.68 -1.54
CA ILE A 138 -8.76 13.09 -1.26
C ILE A 138 -8.88 13.68 0.15
N TYR A 139 -8.25 13.05 1.15
CA TYR A 139 -8.26 13.53 2.53
C TYR A 139 -7.62 14.93 2.66
N ILE A 140 -6.47 15.15 2.01
CA ILE A 140 -5.81 16.48 2.01
C ILE A 140 -6.71 17.52 1.34
N ALA A 141 -7.40 17.18 0.25
CA ALA A 141 -8.34 18.09 -0.39
C ALA A 141 -9.51 18.46 0.54
N GLN A 142 -10.06 17.47 1.27
CA GLN A 142 -11.10 17.68 2.26
C GLN A 142 -10.64 18.57 3.42
N LEU A 143 -9.43 18.35 3.94
CA LEU A 143 -8.84 19.17 5.01
C LEU A 143 -8.63 20.64 4.63
N ASN A 144 -8.42 20.92 3.34
CA ASN A 144 -8.21 22.28 2.84
C ASN A 144 -9.49 22.86 2.17
N HIS A 145 -10.64 22.21 2.35
CA HIS A 145 -11.92 22.61 1.76
C HIS A 145 -11.88 22.82 0.24
N VAL A 146 -11.03 22.07 -0.46
CA VAL A 146 -10.90 22.12 -1.91
C VAL A 146 -12.03 21.30 -2.54
N PRO A 147 -12.90 21.88 -3.38
CA PRO A 147 -13.96 21.13 -4.03
C PRO A 147 -13.37 20.14 -5.05
N LEU A 148 -13.73 18.87 -4.86
CA LEU A 148 -13.39 17.75 -5.74
C LEU A 148 -14.50 17.53 -6.76
N THR A 149 -14.25 17.91 -8.02
CA THR A 149 -15.10 17.53 -9.15
C THR A 149 -14.71 16.14 -9.65
N ALA A 150 -15.61 15.44 -10.35
CA ALA A 150 -15.32 14.10 -10.90
C ALA A 150 -14.02 14.06 -11.73
N ALA A 151 -13.76 15.09 -12.54
CA ALA A 151 -12.52 15.23 -13.29
C ALA A 151 -11.25 15.31 -12.40
N LYS A 152 -11.34 15.98 -11.24
CA LYS A 152 -10.21 16.06 -10.30
C LYS A 152 -9.99 14.74 -9.59
N VAL A 153 -11.06 14.00 -9.28
CA VAL A 153 -10.91 12.66 -8.70
C VAL A 153 -10.13 11.76 -9.67
N ILE A 154 -10.55 11.69 -10.94
CA ILE A 154 -9.90 10.85 -11.97
C ILE A 154 -8.43 11.21 -12.22
N ILE A 155 -8.06 12.49 -12.09
CA ILE A 155 -6.66 12.92 -12.30
C ILE A 155 -5.80 12.65 -11.05
N THR A 156 -6.41 12.74 -9.87
CA THR A 156 -5.70 12.64 -8.59
C THR A 156 -5.60 11.19 -8.08
N THR A 157 -6.46 10.28 -8.53
CA THR A 157 -6.44 8.84 -8.22
C THR A 157 -6.04 8.02 -9.44
#